data_AF-A0A8J4XQK8-F1
#
_entry.id   AF-A0A8J4XQK8-F1
#
_cell.length_a   1.000
_cell.length_b   1.000
_cell.length_c   1.000
_cell.angle_alpha   90.00
_cell.angle_beta   90.00
_cell.angle_gamma   90.00
#
_symmetry.space_group_name_H-M   'P 1'
#
loop_
_entity.id
_entity.type
_entity.pdbx_description
1 polymer ?
#
loop_
_entity_poly.entity_id
_entity_poly.type
_entity_poly.pdbx_seq_one_letter_code
_entity_poly.pdbx_strand_id
1 'polypeptide(L)'
;MGNLLRLLARDDSCCSHQKYDVFLDFENAEASEEERVLYEDVGEVLRGSHAVISDLQQYKGAAKEIREAISDPGDECQRRAWEMVTPLVLKLKHFYLFSNDIGE
;
A
#
# COMPACT_ATOMS: atom_id res chain seq x y z
N MET A 1 11.72 18.39 -12.67
CA MET A 1 11.16 17.10 -13.13
C MET A 1 10.54 17.11 -14.55
N GLY A 2 10.03 18.23 -15.09
CA GLY A 2 9.38 18.25 -16.42
C GLY A 2 10.27 17.94 -17.65
N ASN A 3 11.59 18.16 -17.56
CA ASN A 3 12.51 17.86 -18.67
C ASN A 3 12.78 16.36 -18.85
N LEU A 4 12.80 15.58 -17.75
CA LEU A 4 12.96 14.12 -17.82
C LEU A 4 11.70 13.46 -18.40
N LEU A 5 10.52 13.89 -17.94
CA LEU A 5 9.25 13.41 -18.51
C LEU A 5 9.10 13.80 -19.99
N ARG A 6 9.56 14.99 -20.40
CA ARG A 6 9.63 15.37 -21.82
C ARG A 6 10.62 14.55 -22.65
N LEU A 7 11.70 14.06 -22.03
CA LEU A 7 12.64 13.14 -22.66
C LEU A 7 12.04 11.73 -22.79
N LEU A 8 11.35 11.25 -21.76
CA LEU A 8 10.71 9.92 -21.73
C LEU A 8 9.43 9.84 -22.57
N ALA A 9 8.70 10.94 -22.75
CA ALA A 9 7.43 11.00 -23.50
C ALA A 9 7.59 11.50 -24.96
N ARG A 10 8.80 11.52 -25.51
CA ARG A 10 9.04 12.02 -26.87
C ARG A 10 8.75 10.91 -27.89
N ASP A 11 7.72 11.08 -28.72
CA ASP A 11 7.38 10.13 -29.78
C ASP A 11 8.54 9.97 -30.79
N ASP A 12 8.87 8.72 -31.12
CA ASP A 12 9.98 8.28 -31.99
C ASP A 12 9.87 8.75 -33.48
N SER A 13 8.95 9.66 -33.82
CA SER A 13 8.52 9.88 -35.20
C SER A 13 9.34 10.90 -36.02
N CYS A 14 10.46 11.43 -35.54
CA CYS A 14 11.23 12.41 -36.30
C CYS A 14 12.69 11.97 -36.57
N CYS A 15 13.00 11.81 -37.85
CA CYS A 15 14.32 11.51 -38.40
C CYS A 15 15.32 12.65 -38.10
N SER A 16 16.03 12.57 -36.96
CA SER A 16 17.28 13.31 -36.60
C SER A 16 17.60 13.31 -35.10
N HIS A 17 17.02 12.41 -34.30
CA HIS A 17 17.12 12.51 -32.84
C HIS A 17 18.36 11.79 -32.32
N GLN A 18 19.31 12.55 -31.77
CA GLN A 18 20.34 12.04 -30.87
C GLN A 18 19.63 11.17 -29.82
N LYS A 19 19.89 9.85 -29.83
CA LYS A 19 19.33 8.91 -28.88
C LYS A 19 20.00 9.16 -27.54
N TYR A 20 19.32 9.86 -26.64
CA TYR A 20 19.77 10.05 -25.28
C TYR A 20 19.38 8.80 -24.49
N ASP A 21 20.36 7.96 -24.17
CA ASP A 21 20.19 6.83 -23.28
C ASP A 21 20.46 7.31 -21.85
N VAL A 22 19.40 7.59 -21.11
CA VAL A 22 19.48 8.02 -19.71
C VAL A 22 19.26 6.79 -18.84
N PHE A 23 20.35 6.26 -18.29
CA PHE A 23 20.27 5.18 -17.31
C PHE A 23 19.81 5.74 -15.96
N LEU A 24 18.71 5.21 -15.43
CA LEU A 24 18.21 5.50 -14.11
C LEU A 24 18.40 4.25 -13.25
N ASP A 25 19.27 4.35 -12.25
CA ASP A 25 19.47 3.28 -11.27
C ASP A 25 18.41 3.41 -10.18
N PHE A 26 17.34 2.63 -10.29
CA PHE A 26 16.30 2.55 -9.26
C PHE A 26 16.65 1.58 -8.14
N GLU A 27 17.61 0.67 -8.35
CA GLU A 27 18.00 -0.32 -7.34
C GLU A 27 18.96 0.29 -6.31
N ASN A 28 19.90 1.13 -6.74
CA ASN A 28 20.92 1.75 -5.89
C ASN A 28 20.79 3.27 -5.82
N ALA A 29 19.58 3.82 -5.97
CA ALA A 29 19.36 5.25 -5.81
C ALA A 29 19.72 5.68 -4.37
N GLU A 30 20.72 6.53 -4.23
CA GLU A 30 21.12 7.14 -2.96
C GLU A 30 20.50 8.52 -2.83
N ALA A 31 19.92 8.82 -1.67
CA ALA A 31 19.39 10.15 -1.38
C ALA A 31 20.54 11.17 -1.29
N SER A 32 20.33 12.34 -1.90
CA SER A 32 21.17 13.50 -1.62
C SER A 32 20.99 13.96 -0.16
N GLU A 33 21.92 14.78 0.36
CA GLU A 33 21.81 15.27 1.73
C GLU A 33 20.54 16.11 1.94
N GLU A 34 20.10 16.82 0.91
CA GLU A 34 18.86 17.59 0.91
C GLU A 34 17.60 16.71 0.94
N GLU A 35 17.67 15.50 0.37
CA GLU A 35 16.54 14.56 0.27
C GLU A 35 16.52 13.54 1.42
N ARG A 36 17.61 13.42 2.19
CA ARG A 36 17.82 12.32 3.13
C ARG A 36 16.70 12.16 4.15
N VAL A 37 16.20 13.26 4.70
CA VAL A 37 15.07 13.26 5.65
C VAL A 37 13.82 12.68 4.99
N LEU A 38 13.44 13.19 3.82
CA LEU A 38 12.26 12.73 3.09
C LEU A 38 12.40 11.25 2.67
N TYR A 39 13.60 10.85 2.25
CA TYR A 39 13.89 9.47 1.85
C TYR A 39 13.74 8.50 3.02
N GLU A 40 14.25 8.87 4.20
CA GLU A 40 14.13 8.07 5.42
C GLU A 40 12.67 7.95 5.86
N ASP A 41 11.93 9.07 5.90
CA ASP A 41 10.51 9.13 6.29
C ASP A 41 9.64 8.26 5.36
N VAL A 42 9.74 8.46 4.04
CA VAL A 42 9.01 7.64 3.05
C VAL A 42 9.44 6.18 3.12
N GLY A 43 10.74 5.93 3.35
CA GLY A 43 11.29 4.59 3.51
C GLY A 43 10.68 3.83 4.67
N GLU A 44 10.36 4.48 5.79
CA GLU A 44 9.67 3.86 6.92
C GLU A 44 8.26 3.40 6.54
N VAL A 45 7.48 4.26 5.89
CA VAL A 45 6.13 3.94 5.43
C VAL A 45 6.16 2.79 4.42
N LEU A 46 7.08 2.83 3.46
CA LEU A 46 7.23 1.78 2.43
C LEU A 46 7.60 0.42 3.04
N ARG A 47 8.43 0.37 4.09
CA ARG A 47 8.75 -0.88 4.80
C ARG A 47 7.51 -1.52 5.42
N GLY A 48 6.59 -0.71 5.96
CA GLY A 48 5.31 -1.19 6.51
C GLY A 48 4.33 -1.74 5.47
N SER A 49 4.44 -1.30 4.21
CA SER A 49 3.49 -1.63 3.14
C SER A 49 3.38 -3.13 2.86
N HIS A 50 4.49 -3.87 2.91
CA HIS A 50 4.49 -5.30 2.60
C HIS A 50 3.66 -6.10 3.61
N ALA A 51 3.75 -5.74 4.90
CA ALA A 51 2.97 -6.37 5.95
C ALA A 51 1.47 -6.11 5.75
N VAL A 52 1.10 -4.85 5.46
CA VAL A 52 -0.29 -4.44 5.20
C VAL A 52 -0.88 -5.17 3.99
N ILE A 53 -0.15 -5.24 2.87
CA ILE A 53 -0.59 -5.94 1.67
C ILE A 53 -0.77 -7.44 1.94
N SER A 54 0.19 -8.06 2.64
CA SER A 54 0.10 -9.49 2.98
C SER A 54 -1.10 -9.80 3.88
N ASP A 55 -1.36 -8.95 4.87
CA ASP A 55 -2.51 -9.07 5.76
C ASP A 55 -3.84 -8.92 5.00
N LEU A 56 -3.89 -7.99 4.03
CA LEU A 56 -5.07 -7.76 3.20
C LEU A 56 -5.35 -8.95 2.28
N GLN A 57 -4.32 -9.53 1.66
CA GLN A 57 -4.45 -10.74 0.83
C GLN A 57 -4.98 -11.95 1.62
N GLN A 58 -4.63 -12.04 2.90
CA GLN A 58 -5.04 -13.13 3.79
C GLN A 58 -6.38 -12.85 4.50
N TYR A 59 -7.04 -11.73 4.23
CA TYR A 59 -8.28 -11.33 4.89
C TYR A 59 -9.47 -12.19 4.43
N LYS A 60 -9.86 -13.17 5.27
CA LYS A 60 -10.94 -14.12 4.95
C LYS A 60 -12.35 -13.58 5.22
N GLY A 61 -12.47 -12.53 6.05
CA GLY A 61 -13.75 -12.05 6.56
C GLY A 61 -14.41 -13.01 7.57
N ALA A 62 -15.57 -12.62 8.09
CA ALA A 62 -16.38 -13.41 9.05
C ALA A 62 -17.87 -13.46 8.64
N ALA A 63 -18.12 -13.44 7.32
CA ALA A 63 -19.48 -13.33 6.79
C ALA A 63 -20.37 -14.53 7.16
N LYS A 64 -19.77 -15.72 7.33
CA LYS A 64 -20.50 -16.92 7.74
C LYS A 64 -21.00 -16.76 9.17
N GLU A 65 -20.11 -16.41 10.09
CA GLU A 65 -20.39 -16.27 11.52
C GLU A 65 -21.38 -15.14 11.77
N ILE A 66 -21.26 -14.02 11.05
CA ILE A 66 -22.23 -12.91 11.10
C ILE A 66 -23.61 -13.38 10.65
N ARG A 67 -23.73 -14.09 9.51
CA ARG A 67 -25.03 -14.58 9.02
C ARG A 67 -25.68 -15.57 9.99
N GLU A 68 -24.88 -16.46 10.57
CA GLU A 68 -25.34 -17.42 11.57
C GLU A 68 -25.86 -16.70 12.82
N ALA A 69 -25.12 -15.71 13.34
CA ALA A 69 -25.56 -14.89 14.48
C ALA A 69 -26.82 -14.05 14.19
N ILE A 70 -27.01 -13.56 12.97
CA ILE A 70 -28.25 -12.84 12.59
C ILE A 70 -29.44 -13.81 12.51
N SER A 71 -29.19 -15.04 12.05
CA SER A 71 -30.23 -16.04 11.83
C SER A 71 -30.65 -16.72 13.14
N ASP A 72 -29.71 -16.89 14.08
CA ASP A 72 -29.94 -17.40 15.43
C ASP A 72 -29.34 -16.42 16.46
N PRO A 73 -30.18 -15.64 17.17
CA PRO A 73 -29.71 -14.67 18.17
C PRO A 73 -29.23 -15.32 19.48
N GLY A 74 -29.04 -16.64 19.53
CA GLY A 74 -28.47 -17.32 20.70
C GLY A 74 -27.08 -16.79 21.10
N ASP A 75 -26.82 -16.76 22.41
CA ASP A 75 -25.59 -16.20 23.01
C ASP A 75 -24.30 -16.82 22.44
N GLU A 76 -24.32 -18.11 22.09
CA GLU A 76 -23.16 -18.80 21.53
C GLU A 76 -22.82 -18.29 20.13
N CYS A 77 -23.82 -18.15 19.26
CA CYS A 77 -23.65 -17.65 17.90
C CYS A 77 -23.17 -16.19 17.91
N GLN A 78 -23.74 -15.36 18.78
CA GLN A 78 -23.31 -13.96 18.99
C GLN A 78 -21.86 -13.87 19.46
N ARG A 79 -21.47 -14.66 20.48
CA ARG A 79 -20.11 -14.67 21.00
C ARG A 79 -19.09 -15.09 19.94
N ARG A 80 -19.39 -16.16 19.20
CA ARG A 80 -18.49 -16.65 18.14
C ARG A 80 -18.33 -15.63 17.01
N ALA A 81 -19.41 -14.95 16.61
CA ALA A 81 -19.33 -13.87 15.63
C ALA A 81 -18.47 -12.71 16.15
N TRP A 82 -18.65 -12.31 17.41
CA TRP A 82 -17.86 -11.26 18.03
C TRP A 82 -16.37 -11.59 18.09
N GLU A 83 -16.02 -12.79 18.55
CA GLU A 83 -14.64 -13.28 18.64
C GLU A 83 -13.95 -13.33 17.27
N MET A 84 -14.70 -13.70 16.21
CA MET A 84 -14.16 -13.74 14.85
C MET A 84 -14.06 -12.36 14.19
N VAL A 85 -15.01 -11.47 14.43
CA VAL A 85 -15.05 -10.13 13.80
C VAL A 85 -14.04 -9.18 14.45
N THR A 86 -13.85 -9.24 15.77
CA THR A 86 -12.97 -8.32 16.51
C THR A 86 -11.55 -8.22 15.92
N PRO A 87 -10.80 -9.33 15.72
CA PRO A 87 -9.46 -9.25 15.15
C PRO A 87 -9.46 -8.75 13.69
N LEU A 88 -10.52 -9.02 12.92
CA LEU A 88 -10.65 -8.55 11.55
C LEU A 88 -10.84 -7.03 11.50
N VAL A 89 -11.68 -6.48 12.38
CA VAL A 89 -11.88 -5.03 12.49
C VAL A 89 -10.60 -4.33 12.96
N LEU A 90 -9.81 -4.96 13.83
CA LEU A 90 -8.49 -4.43 14.21
C LEU A 90 -7.54 -4.36 13.00
N LYS A 91 -7.56 -5.35 12.10
CA LYS A 91 -6.81 -5.27 10.83
C LYS A 91 -7.30 -4.13 9.93
N LEU A 92 -8.62 -3.96 9.78
CA LEU A 92 -9.20 -2.85 9.02
C LEU A 92 -8.80 -1.49 9.60
N LYS A 93 -8.78 -1.36 10.93
CA LYS A 93 -8.29 -0.15 11.62
C LYS A 93 -6.81 0.09 11.28
N HIS A 94 -5.98 -0.95 11.32
CA HIS A 94 -4.56 -0.82 10.97
C HIS A 94 -4.38 -0.35 9.52
N PHE A 95 -5.13 -0.92 8.57
CA PHE A 95 -5.08 -0.49 7.16
C PHE A 95 -5.48 0.98 6.98
N TYR A 96 -6.50 1.43 7.71
CA TYR A 96 -6.91 2.83 7.69
C TYR A 96 -5.82 3.76 8.25
N LEU A 97 -5.20 3.41 9.38
CA LEU A 97 -4.13 4.22 9.95
C LEU A 97 -2.93 4.28 9.00
N PHE A 98 -2.54 3.16 8.41
CA PHE A 98 -1.48 3.13 7.39
C PHE A 98 -1.81 3.99 6.17
N SER A 99 -3.08 4.13 5.80
CA SER A 99 -3.48 5.02 4.70
C SER A 99 -3.28 6.50 5.01
N ASN A 100 -3.33 6.89 6.30
CA ASN A 100 -3.01 8.26 6.70
C ASN A 100 -1.51 8.52 6.57
N ASP A 101 -0.66 7.54 6.93
CA ASP A 101 0.80 7.63 6.79
C ASP A 101 1.26 7.80 5.32
N ILE A 102 0.42 7.41 4.34
CA ILE A 102 0.69 7.63 2.91
C ILE A 102 0.23 9.02 2.44
N GLY A 103 -0.79 9.59 3.09
CA GLY A 103 -1.42 10.84 2.69
C GLY A 103 -0.78 12.10 3.26
N GLU A 104 0.06 11.96 4.29
CA GLU A 104 0.93 12.99 4.85
C GLU A 104 2.26 13.08 4.10
#